data_AF-A0A565CRV6-F1
#
_entry.id   AF-A0A565CRV6-F1
#
_cell.length_a   1.000
_cell.length_b   1.000
_cell.length_c   1.000
_cell.angle_alpha   90.00
_cell.angle_beta   90.00
_cell.angle_gamma   90.00
#
_symmetry.space_group_name_H-M   'P 1'
#
loop_
_entity.id
_entity.type
_entity.pdbx_description
1 polymer ?
#
loop_
_entity_poly.entity_id
_entity_poly.type
_entity_poly.pdbx_seq_one_letter_code
_entity_poly.pdbx_strand_id
1 'polypeptide(L)' 'MAEGLGATCATEVDASVTHVVAMDVETEKACWAKKEKKFVVHRGWIDPAHYLWKKQPEEKFALGAAQEASNGIDLL' A
#
# COMPACT_ATOMS: atom_id res chain seq x y z
N MET A 1 -7.52 10.25 9.72
CA MET A 1 -6.05 10.45 9.65
C MET A 1 -5.62 10.89 8.26
N ALA A 2 -5.94 10.14 7.19
CA ALA A 2 -5.58 10.54 5.83
C ALA A 2 -6.22 11.88 5.38
N GLU A 3 -7.50 12.13 5.70
CA GLU A 3 -8.15 13.44 5.45
C GLU A 3 -7.47 14.62 6.14
N GLY A 4 -6.93 14.42 7.35
CA GLY A 4 -6.17 15.45 8.06
C GLY A 4 -4.87 15.84 7.37
N LEU A 5 -4.40 15.02 6.43
CA LEU A 5 -3.22 15.28 5.60
C LEU A 5 -3.60 15.81 4.20
N GLY A 6 -4.87 16.14 3.97
CA GLY A 6 -5.38 16.62 2.68
C GLY A 6 -5.65 15.51 1.66
N ALA A 7 -5.69 14.24 2.09
CA ALA A 7 -6.04 13.13 1.22
C ALA A 7 -7.55 12.84 1.26
N THR A 8 -8.12 12.33 0.17
CA THR A 8 -9.52 11.88 0.14
C THR A 8 -9.60 10.40 0.48
N CYS A 9 -10.39 10.05 1.50
CA CYS A 9 -10.66 8.66 1.86
C CYS A 9 -11.87 8.15 1.06
N ALA A 10 -11.73 6.99 0.41
CA ALA A 10 -12.85 6.28 -0.21
C ALA A 10 -12.94 4.85 0.37
N THR A 11 -14.16 4.39 0.63
CA THR A 11 -14.40 3.00 1.05
C THR A 11 -14.39 2.04 -0.13
N GLU A 12 -14.71 2.52 -1.33
CA GLU A 12 -14.75 1.75 -2.56
C GLU A 12 -13.49 1.99 -3.40
N VAL A 13 -13.13 1.03 -4.24
CA VAL A 13 -12.02 1.15 -5.19
C VAL A 13 -12.55 1.63 -6.54
N ASP A 14 -12.02 2.74 -7.03
CA ASP A 14 -12.39 3.34 -8.32
C ASP A 14 -11.13 3.81 -9.07
N ALA A 15 -11.29 4.23 -10.34
CA ALA A 15 -10.17 4.69 -11.16
C ALA A 15 -9.38 5.89 -10.57
N SER A 16 -10.04 6.70 -9.74
CA SER A 16 -9.47 7.86 -9.04
C SER A 16 -8.63 7.45 -7.83
N VAL A 17 -8.76 6.21 -7.34
CA VAL A 17 -7.94 5.68 -6.27
C VAL A 17 -6.49 5.58 -6.73
N THR A 18 -5.60 6.21 -5.95
CA THR A 18 -4.15 6.22 -6.17
C THR A 18 -3.44 5.23 -5.25
N HIS A 19 -3.95 5.08 -4.02
CA HIS A 19 -3.38 4.25 -2.97
C HIS A 19 -4.49 3.45 -2.29
N VAL A 20 -4.29 2.14 -2.20
CA VAL A 20 -5.14 1.23 -1.43
C VAL A 20 -4.42 0.86 -0.15
N VAL A 21 -5.05 1.14 0.97
CA VAL A 21 -4.52 0.74 2.28
C VAL A 21 -5.14 -0.61 2.63
N ALA A 22 -4.31 -1.64 2.74
CA ALA A 22 -4.74 -2.97 3.16
C ALA A 22 -3.93 -3.42 4.38
N MET A 23 -4.45 -4.39 5.12
CA MET A 23 -3.67 -5.12 6.13
C MET A 23 -3.03 -6.37 5.54
N ASP A 24 -3.69 -6.95 4.53
CA ASP A 24 -3.28 -8.20 3.91
C ASP A 24 -3.35 -8.10 2.38
N VAL A 25 -2.42 -8.80 1.72
CA VAL A 25 -2.30 -8.82 0.25
C VAL A 25 -3.43 -9.59 -0.43
N GLU A 26 -4.14 -10.43 0.33
CA GLU A 26 -5.21 -11.30 -0.16
C GLU A 26 -6.58 -10.62 -0.16
N THR A 27 -6.69 -9.39 0.33
CA THR A 27 -7.95 -8.66 0.28
C THR A 27 -8.33 -8.32 -1.17
N GLU A 28 -9.63 -8.37 -1.49
CA GLU A 28 -10.14 -8.05 -2.84
C GLU A 28 -9.64 -6.69 -3.35
N LYS A 29 -9.53 -5.71 -2.46
CA LYS A 29 -9.03 -4.36 -2.77
C LYS A 29 -7.53 -4.35 -3.10
N ALA A 30 -6.73 -5.15 -2.39
CA ALA A 30 -5.31 -5.31 -2.70
C ALA A 30 -5.11 -6.02 -4.05
N CYS A 31 -5.92 -7.05 -4.34
CA CYS A 31 -5.91 -7.74 -5.63
C CYS A 31 -6.28 -6.80 -6.79
N TRP A 32 -7.35 -6.01 -6.61
CA TRP A 32 -7.77 -4.99 -7.57
C TRP A 32 -6.66 -3.96 -7.82
N ALA A 33 -6.04 -3.44 -6.75
CA ALA A 33 -4.97 -2.46 -6.87
C ALA A 33 -3.73 -3.02 -7.58
N LYS A 34 -3.36 -4.28 -7.32
CA LYS A 34 -2.29 -4.96 -8.07
C LYS A 34 -2.64 -5.06 -9.56
N LYS A 35 -3.87 -5.45 -9.90
CA LYS A 35 -4.34 -5.55 -11.29
C LYS A 35 -4.31 -4.20 -12.00
N GLU A 36 -4.71 -3.14 -11.32
CA GLU A 36 -4.73 -1.76 -11.81
C GLU A 36 -3.37 -1.03 -11.68
N LYS A 37 -2.32 -1.73 -11.23
CA LYS A 37 -0.98 -1.16 -10.97
C LYS A 37 -1.00 0.06 -10.04
N LYS A 38 -1.90 0.05 -9.06
CA LYS A 38 -2.01 1.05 -8.00
C LYS A 38 -1.17 0.65 -6.80
N PHE A 39 -0.85 1.62 -5.94
CA PHE A 39 -0.05 1.35 -4.75
C PHE A 39 -0.87 0.67 -3.67
N VAL A 40 -0.45 -0.52 -3.24
CA VAL A 40 -1.02 -1.20 -2.06
C VAL A 40 -0.10 -0.94 -0.88
N VAL A 41 -0.54 -0.12 0.07
CA VAL A 41 0.27 0.25 1.25
C VAL A 41 -0.30 -0.36 2.52
N HIS A 42 0.58 -0.73 3.45
CA HIS A 42 0.15 -1.19 4.77
C HIS A 42 -0.41 -0.02 5.60
N ARG A 43 -1.35 -0.30 6.53
CA ARG A 43 -1.90 0.72 7.45
C ARG A 43 -0.81 1.51 8.19
N GLY A 44 0.31 0.85 8.48
CA GLY A 44 1.51 1.44 9.08
C GLY A 44 2.22 2.51 8.24
N TRP A 45 1.76 2.80 7.02
CA TRP A 45 2.19 3.97 6.25
C TRP A 45 1.57 5.28 6.76
N ILE A 46 0.32 5.22 7.23
CA ILE A 46 -0.45 6.38 7.67
C ILE A 46 0.08 6.94 9.00
N ASP A 47 0.46 6.07 9.92
CA ASP A 47 0.94 6.48 11.26
C ASP A 47 2.20 7.37 11.20
N PRO A 48 3.30 6.97 10.54
CA PRO A 48 4.48 7.83 10.38
C PRO A 48 4.21 9.04 9.46
N ALA A 49 3.31 8.93 8.47
CA ALA A 49 2.93 10.07 7.64
C ALA A 49 2.21 11.14 8.45
N HIS A 50 1.33 10.71 9.37
CA HIS A 50 0.60 11.58 10.27
C HIS A 50 1.52 12.19 11.33
N TYR A 51 2.40 11.40 11.93
CA TYR A 51 3.31 11.87 12.98
C TYR A 51 4.37 12.85 12.45
N LEU A 52 4.94 12.56 11.27
CA LEU A 52 6.00 13.38 10.67
C LEU A 52 5.45 14.52 9.79
N TRP A 53 4.12 14.58 9.59
CA TRP A 53 3.46 15.49 8.65
C TRP A 53 4.12 15.49 7.25
N LYS A 54 4.58 14.33 6.82
CA LYS A 54 5.38 14.17 5.61
C LYS A 54 5.00 12.88 4.90
N LYS A 55 4.85 12.95 3.58
CA LYS A 55 4.62 11.78 2.73
C LYS A 55 5.74 10.76 2.93
N GLN A 56 5.39 9.58 3.41
CA GLN A 56 6.33 8.47 3.57
C GLN A 56 6.53 7.76 2.23
N PRO A 57 7.71 7.22 1.95
CA PRO A 57 7.97 6.49 0.72
C PRO A 57 7.05 5.27 0.63
N GLU A 58 6.18 5.23 -0.38
CA GLU A 58 5.19 4.15 -0.55
C GLU A 58 5.85 2.77 -0.69
N GLU A 59 7.02 2.71 -1.33
CA GLU A 59 7.79 1.48 -1.57
C GLU A 59 8.18 0.75 -0.28
N LYS A 60 8.46 1.49 0.81
CA LYS A 60 8.83 0.89 2.10
C LYS A 60 7.67 0.19 2.80
N PHE A 61 6.45 0.56 2.43
CA PHE A 61 5.22 0.05 3.04
C PHE A 61 4.35 -0.69 2.03
N ALA A 62 4.91 -0.96 0.84
CA ALA A 62 4.21 -1.66 -0.22
C ALA A 62 3.96 -3.11 0.21
N LEU A 63 2.68 -3.48 0.27
CA LEU A 63 2.22 -4.85 0.50
C LEU A 63 2.52 -5.70 -0.75
N GLY A 64 3.77 -6.15 -0.83
CA GLY A 64 4.31 -6.91 -1.96
C GLY A 64 5.81 -6.76 -2.18
N ALA A 65 6.45 -5.71 -1.63
CA ALA A 65 7.90 -5.51 -1.77
C ALA A 65 8.74 -6.44 -0.88
N ALA A 66 8.11 -7.16 0.06
CA ALA A 66 8.81 -7.97 1.06
C ALA A 66 8.81 -9.49 0.81
N GLN A 67 8.34 -10.00 -0.34
CA GLN A 67 8.37 -11.45 -0.61
C GLN A 67 8.98 -11.82 -1.98
N GLU A 68 9.99 -11.08 -2.44
CA GLU A 68 10.91 -11.56 -3.50
C GLU A 68 12.37 -11.64 -3.01
N ALA A 69 12.60 -11.83 -1.71
CA ALA A 69 13.93 -12.07 -1.13
C ALA A 69 14.12 -13.50 -0.59
N SER A 70 13.24 -14.45 -0.93
CA SER A 70 13.33 -15.84 -0.45
C SER A 70 12.76 -16.88 -1.43
N ASN A 71 12.91 -16.70 -2.75
CA ASN A 71 12.70 -17.79 -3.71
C ASN A 71 13.83 -17.91 -4.75
N GLY A 72 15.01 -17.36 -4.43
CA GLY A 72 16.27 -17.81 -5.01
C GLY A 72 16.68 -19.11 -4.34
N ILE A 73 15.97 -20.19 -4.65
CA ILE A 73 16.46 -21.55 -4.53
C ILE A 73 17.84 -21.59 -5.19
N ASP A 74 18.86 -21.73 -4.36
CA ASP A 74 20.18 -22.18 -4.77
C ASP A 74 20.05 -23.62 -5.28
N LEU A 75 19.83 -23.74 -6.58
CA LEU A 75 20.00 -24.96 -7.34
C LEU A 75 20.83 -24.59 -8.57
N LEU A 76 22.15 -24.49 -8.39
CA LEU A 76 23.19 -25.07 -9.26
C LEU A 76 24.57 -24.97 -8.60
#